data_AF-A0A017TF84-F1
#
_entry.id   AF-A0A017TF84-F1
#
_cell.length_a   1.000
_cell.length_b   1.000
_cell.length_c   1.000
_cell.angle_alpha   90.00
_cell.angle_beta   90.00
_cell.angle_gamma   90.00
#
_symmetry.space_group_name_H-M   'P 1'
#
loop_
_entity.id
_entity.type
_entity.pdbx_description
1 polymer ?
#
loop_
_entity_poly.entity_id
_entity_poly.type
_entity_poly.pdbx_seq_one_letter_code
_entity_poly.pdbx_strand_id
1 'polypeptide(L)'
;MTFWRRWFGKRDAASSSPPGARPAPTPLQPPPLPRPTVLDPEPRLVTTIVEGPGGTSGFFERAFDPATGTVELRYAHREDLPAWMDGVPVPLVPGKGIPTHTYVTLRAMKQLGIGIGQARAFRLRAIHEVASIVHLDWLTARHPGVPLGELARQTHSFAYAETPIIQSGHRIVSAHVDTSRATRRPIGDLMTHDERMAADPAALRTTHDAVLARHQRTRDDVMLIGYDLYLAVEPQP
;
A
#
# COMPACT_ATOMS: atom_id res chain seq x y z
N MET A 1 20.38 -4.78 5.07
CA MET A 1 18.99 -4.77 4.53
C MET A 1 18.30 -6.08 4.93
N THR A 2 17.78 -6.16 6.16
CA THR A 2 17.37 -7.43 6.80
C THR A 2 15.96 -7.37 7.40
N PHE A 3 15.11 -6.45 6.94
CA PHE A 3 13.83 -6.15 7.59
C PHE A 3 12.66 -7.07 7.15
N TRP A 4 12.78 -7.76 6.01
CA TRP A 4 11.67 -8.52 5.39
C TRP A 4 11.45 -9.95 5.90
N ARG A 5 12.37 -10.55 6.68
CA ARG A 5 12.31 -11.97 7.03
C ARG A 5 11.40 -12.33 8.23
N ARG A 6 10.86 -11.36 8.98
CA ARG A 6 10.18 -11.64 10.26
C ARG A 6 8.66 -11.75 10.20
N TRP A 7 8.02 -11.41 9.07
CA TRP A 7 6.55 -11.28 9.00
C TRP A 7 5.79 -12.43 8.34
N PHE A 8 6.47 -13.40 7.73
CA PHE A 8 5.80 -14.53 7.08
C PHE A 8 6.37 -15.86 7.60
N GLY A 9 5.65 -16.46 8.55
CA GLY A 9 5.96 -17.76 9.15
C GLY A 9 5.96 -18.89 8.12
N LYS A 10 6.91 -19.81 8.30
CA LYS A 10 7.14 -21.01 7.48
C LYS A 10 5.97 -21.99 7.57
N ARG A 11 5.55 -22.54 6.44
CA ARG A 11 4.84 -23.83 6.35
C ARG A 11 5.58 -24.72 5.37
N ASP A 12 5.78 -25.96 5.78
CA ASP A 12 6.53 -26.98 5.05
C ASP A 12 5.81 -27.41 3.76
N ALA A 13 6.59 -27.63 2.71
CA ALA A 13 6.11 -28.06 1.41
C ALA A 13 6.15 -29.60 1.32
N ALA A 14 4.99 -30.22 1.05
CA ALA A 14 4.90 -31.61 0.63
C ALA A 14 4.94 -31.68 -0.91
N SER A 15 5.81 -32.56 -1.41
CA SER A 15 6.06 -32.86 -2.81
C SER A 15 4.99 -33.78 -3.40
N SER A 16 4.48 -33.45 -4.59
CA SER A 16 3.92 -34.44 -5.52
C SER A 16 4.06 -33.96 -6.96
N SER A 17 4.48 -34.87 -7.85
CA SER A 17 4.66 -34.65 -9.29
C SER A 17 3.36 -34.94 -10.08
N PRO A 18 3.21 -34.42 -11.33
CA PRO A 18 1.91 -34.07 -11.90
C PRO A 18 1.38 -35.07 -12.95
N PRO A 19 0.06 -35.08 -13.25
CA PRO A 19 -0.48 -35.70 -14.45
C PRO A 19 -0.94 -34.68 -15.50
N GLY A 20 -0.54 -34.91 -16.76
CA GLY A 20 -1.28 -34.57 -17.99
C GLY A 20 -1.38 -33.09 -18.38
N ALA A 21 -0.58 -32.68 -19.37
CA ALA A 21 -0.65 -31.34 -19.97
C ALA A 21 -1.97 -31.09 -20.72
N ARG A 22 -2.72 -30.06 -20.31
CA ARG A 22 -3.77 -29.42 -21.11
C ARG A 22 -3.15 -28.34 -22.03
N PRO A 23 -3.73 -28.08 -23.21
CA PRO A 23 -3.27 -26.99 -24.08
C PRO A 23 -3.38 -25.64 -23.35
N ALA A 24 -2.35 -24.80 -23.55
CA ALA A 24 -2.27 -23.49 -22.91
C ALA A 24 -3.41 -22.58 -23.39
N PRO A 25 -4.08 -21.84 -22.48
CA PRO A 25 -5.05 -20.83 -22.87
C PRO A 25 -4.36 -19.71 -23.67
N THR A 26 -5.01 -19.27 -24.74
CA THR A 26 -4.59 -18.11 -25.53
C THR A 26 -4.39 -16.91 -24.61
N PRO A 27 -3.23 -16.23 -24.63
CA PRO A 27 -3.01 -15.04 -23.82
C PRO A 27 -4.06 -13.98 -24.17
N LEU A 28 -4.80 -13.51 -23.17
CA LEU A 28 -5.68 -12.35 -23.32
C LEU A 28 -4.81 -11.15 -23.72
N GLN A 29 -4.99 -10.64 -24.94
CA GLN A 29 -4.38 -9.36 -25.33
C GLN A 29 -5.08 -8.24 -24.54
N PRO A 30 -4.33 -7.38 -23.83
CA PRO A 30 -4.93 -6.22 -23.20
C PRO A 30 -5.47 -5.27 -24.28
N PRO A 31 -6.62 -4.61 -24.05
CA PRO A 31 -7.16 -3.65 -24.99
C PRO A 31 -6.15 -2.50 -25.24
N PRO A 32 -6.14 -1.91 -26.44
CA PRO A 32 -5.25 -0.80 -26.76
C PRO A 32 -5.55 0.40 -25.85
N LEU A 33 -4.50 1.04 -25.35
CA LEU A 33 -4.61 2.19 -24.47
C LEU A 33 -5.21 3.39 -25.23
N PRO A 34 -6.16 4.13 -24.63
CA PRO A 34 -6.63 5.38 -25.21
C PRO A 34 -5.48 6.40 -25.29
N ARG A 35 -5.42 7.17 -26.38
CA ARG A 35 -4.44 8.24 -26.55
C ARG A 35 -4.82 9.43 -25.65
N PRO A 36 -3.89 10.05 -24.91
CA PRO A 36 -4.23 11.18 -24.06
C PRO A 36 -4.51 12.44 -24.90
N THR A 37 -5.70 13.00 -24.72
CA THR A 37 -6.04 14.38 -25.12
C THR A 37 -5.50 15.32 -24.04
N VAL A 38 -4.73 16.34 -24.43
CA VAL A 38 -4.16 17.33 -23.50
C VAL A 38 -5.21 18.40 -23.19
N LEU A 39 -5.62 18.47 -21.92
CA LEU A 39 -6.03 19.63 -21.13
C LEU A 39 -6.53 19.08 -19.78
N ASP A 40 -5.77 19.18 -18.69
CA ASP A 40 -6.39 19.12 -17.35
C ASP A 40 -5.47 19.69 -16.25
N PRO A 41 -5.91 20.75 -15.52
CA PRO A 41 -5.31 21.16 -14.25
C PRO A 41 -5.73 20.24 -13.08
N GLU A 42 -6.63 19.29 -13.32
CA GLU A 42 -7.09 18.34 -12.32
C GLU A 42 -6.20 17.08 -12.27
N PRO A 43 -6.01 16.48 -11.08
CA PRO A 43 -5.26 15.24 -10.96
C PRO A 43 -5.96 14.12 -11.72
N ARG A 44 -5.23 13.48 -12.62
CA ARG A 44 -5.71 12.32 -13.39
C ARG A 44 -5.91 11.16 -12.42
N LEU A 45 -7.09 10.55 -12.40
CA LEU A 45 -7.46 9.48 -11.46
C LEU A 45 -7.67 8.15 -12.21
N VAL A 46 -7.15 7.07 -11.62
CA VAL A 46 -7.46 5.70 -12.02
C VAL A 46 -7.96 4.92 -10.81
N THR A 47 -9.15 4.34 -10.95
CA THR A 47 -9.70 3.35 -10.02
C THR A 47 -9.53 1.97 -10.66
N THR A 48 -8.79 1.10 -9.98
CA THR A 48 -8.59 -0.29 -10.41
C THR A 48 -9.39 -1.21 -9.52
N ILE A 49 -10.38 -1.90 -10.08
CA ILE A 49 -11.07 -3.01 -9.44
C ILE A 49 -10.22 -4.27 -9.64
N VAL A 50 -10.00 -5.01 -8.55
CA VAL A 50 -9.32 -6.30 -8.56
C VAL A 50 -10.33 -7.34 -8.12
N GLU A 51 -10.43 -8.43 -8.87
CA GLU A 51 -11.26 -9.58 -8.55
C GLU A 51 -10.34 -10.73 -8.14
N GLY A 52 -10.65 -11.37 -7.02
CA GLY A 52 -9.92 -12.49 -6.45
C GLY A 52 -10.71 -13.81 -6.56
N PRO A 53 -10.08 -14.94 -6.17
CA PRO A 53 -10.73 -16.23 -6.11
C PRO A 53 -11.97 -16.20 -5.21
N GLY A 54 -13.01 -16.97 -5.55
CA GLY A 54 -14.23 -17.04 -4.73
C GLY A 54 -15.13 -15.81 -4.83
N GLY A 55 -14.91 -14.93 -5.82
CA GLY A 55 -15.73 -13.74 -6.03
C GLY A 55 -15.38 -12.56 -5.12
N THR A 56 -14.23 -12.61 -4.44
CA THR A 56 -13.74 -11.50 -3.64
C THR A 56 -13.38 -10.34 -4.54
N SER A 57 -13.56 -9.11 -4.09
CA SER A 57 -13.17 -7.94 -4.86
C SER A 57 -12.70 -6.82 -3.96
N GLY A 58 -11.82 -5.99 -4.49
CA GLY A 58 -11.37 -4.78 -3.84
C GLY A 58 -10.99 -3.75 -4.88
N PHE A 59 -10.64 -2.55 -4.42
CA PHE A 59 -10.31 -1.47 -5.33
C PHE A 59 -9.15 -0.63 -4.82
N PHE A 60 -8.46 -0.01 -5.76
CA PHE A 60 -7.36 0.90 -5.51
C PHE A 60 -7.57 2.17 -6.30
N GLU A 61 -7.41 3.31 -5.64
CA GLU A 61 -7.45 4.61 -6.30
C GLU A 61 -6.06 5.24 -6.32
N ARG A 62 -5.57 5.54 -7.51
CA ARG A 62 -4.29 6.21 -7.73
C ARG A 62 -4.54 7.47 -8.55
N ALA A 63 -3.95 8.57 -8.13
CA ALA A 63 -4.01 9.81 -8.88
C ALA A 63 -2.63 10.31 -9.25
N PHE A 64 -2.54 11.12 -10.30
CA PHE A 64 -1.32 11.80 -10.70
C PHE A 64 -1.60 13.24 -11.05
N ASP A 65 -0.91 14.12 -10.36
CA ASP A 65 -0.88 15.55 -10.66
C ASP A 65 0.29 15.83 -11.63
N PRO A 66 0.01 16.16 -12.91
CA PRO A 66 1.06 16.44 -13.88
C PRO A 66 1.79 17.76 -13.62
N ALA A 67 1.19 18.73 -12.90
CA ALA A 67 1.82 20.00 -12.60
C ALA A 67 2.94 19.84 -11.57
N THR A 68 2.69 19.04 -10.52
CA THR A 68 3.68 18.78 -9.47
C THR A 68 4.52 17.52 -9.73
N GLY A 69 4.07 16.62 -10.60
CA GLY A 69 4.67 15.30 -10.79
C GLY A 69 4.44 14.36 -9.61
N THR A 70 3.35 14.55 -8.86
CA THR A 70 3.05 13.80 -7.63
C THR A 70 2.10 12.63 -7.91
N VAL A 71 2.48 11.43 -7.48
CA VAL A 71 1.62 10.25 -7.47
C VAL A 71 0.91 10.13 -6.11
N GLU A 72 -0.42 10.13 -6.09
CA GLU A 72 -1.21 9.96 -4.87
C GLU A 72 -1.71 8.52 -4.73
N LEU A 73 -1.45 7.91 -3.57
CA LEU A 73 -2.03 6.65 -3.12
C LEU A 73 -3.21 6.99 -2.21
N ARG A 74 -4.43 7.07 -2.77
CA ARG A 74 -5.62 7.57 -2.08
C ARG A 74 -6.33 6.52 -1.25
N TYR A 75 -6.77 5.44 -1.89
CA TYR A 75 -7.51 4.35 -1.25
C TYR A 75 -6.97 2.99 -1.69
N ALA A 76 -7.09 2.02 -0.79
CA ALA A 76 -6.78 0.62 -1.02
C ALA A 76 -7.72 -0.23 -0.17
N HIS A 77 -8.88 -0.58 -0.73
CA HIS A 77 -9.77 -1.56 -0.12
C HIS A 77 -9.35 -2.95 -0.58
N ARG A 78 -8.96 -3.81 0.37
CA ARG A 78 -8.32 -5.10 0.09
C ARG A 78 -9.09 -6.31 0.61
N GLU A 79 -10.37 -6.15 0.89
CA GLU A 79 -11.20 -7.22 1.47
C GLU A 79 -11.07 -8.51 0.65
N ASP A 80 -10.46 -9.50 1.29
CA ASP A 80 -10.15 -10.83 0.76
C ASP A 80 -9.43 -10.88 -0.60
N LEU A 81 -8.72 -9.80 -0.96
CA LEU A 81 -7.83 -9.82 -2.12
C LEU A 81 -6.57 -10.64 -1.80
N PRO A 82 -6.09 -11.45 -2.77
CA PRO A 82 -4.85 -12.17 -2.58
C PRO A 82 -3.72 -11.16 -2.30
N ALA A 83 -2.81 -11.51 -1.38
CA ALA A 83 -1.67 -10.65 -1.08
C ALA A 83 -0.65 -10.58 -2.24
N TRP A 84 -0.70 -11.54 -3.14
CA TRP A 84 0.19 -11.71 -4.28
C TRP A 84 -0.62 -11.96 -5.54
N MET A 85 -0.23 -11.32 -6.64
CA MET A 85 -0.68 -11.64 -7.99
C MET A 85 0.25 -12.72 -8.53
N ASP A 86 -0.26 -13.92 -8.70
CA ASP A 86 0.40 -15.02 -9.37
C ASP A 86 0.21 -14.93 -10.90
N GLY A 87 0.81 -15.87 -11.65
CA GLY A 87 0.66 -15.95 -13.10
C GLY A 87 1.19 -14.75 -13.91
N VAL A 88 1.86 -13.79 -13.27
CA VAL A 88 2.42 -12.62 -13.94
C VAL A 88 3.66 -13.00 -14.78
N PRO A 89 3.85 -12.38 -15.97
CA PRO A 89 4.98 -12.73 -16.85
C PRO A 89 6.36 -12.54 -16.22
N VAL A 90 6.50 -11.55 -15.34
CA VAL A 90 7.75 -11.22 -14.64
C VAL A 90 7.46 -11.11 -13.14
N PRO A 91 7.61 -12.19 -12.36
CA PRO A 91 7.34 -12.14 -10.93
C PRO A 91 8.43 -11.37 -10.18
N LEU A 92 8.04 -10.59 -9.16
CA LEU A 92 9.00 -9.92 -8.26
C LEU A 92 9.72 -10.94 -7.36
N VAL A 93 8.99 -11.98 -6.95
CA VAL A 93 9.53 -13.10 -6.19
C VAL A 93 9.26 -14.40 -6.97
N PRO A 94 10.29 -15.12 -7.43
CA PRO A 94 10.13 -16.38 -8.15
C PRO A 94 9.25 -17.37 -7.38
N GLY A 95 8.29 -17.98 -8.07
CA GLY A 95 7.32 -18.91 -7.49
C GLY A 95 6.23 -18.28 -6.61
N LYS A 96 6.24 -16.95 -6.39
CA LYS A 96 5.26 -16.26 -5.55
C LYS A 96 4.50 -15.15 -6.26
N GLY A 97 5.12 -14.46 -7.23
CA GLY A 97 4.48 -13.41 -8.01
C GLY A 97 4.89 -11.99 -7.62
N ILE A 98 3.98 -11.03 -7.77
CA ILE A 98 4.16 -9.61 -7.38
C ILE A 98 3.15 -9.28 -6.27
N PRO A 99 3.52 -8.54 -5.20
CA PRO A 99 2.55 -8.07 -4.22
C PRO A 99 1.41 -7.30 -4.90
N THR A 100 0.16 -7.60 -4.57
CA THR A 100 -1.02 -7.03 -5.26
C THR A 100 -1.01 -5.51 -5.29
N HIS A 101 -0.66 -4.87 -4.16
CA HIS A 101 -0.51 -3.42 -4.10
C HIS A 101 0.54 -2.88 -5.08
N THR A 102 1.69 -3.54 -5.19
CA THR A 102 2.76 -3.18 -6.12
C THR A 102 2.28 -3.33 -7.56
N TYR A 103 1.69 -4.47 -7.91
CA TYR A 103 1.18 -4.73 -9.26
C TYR A 103 0.15 -3.68 -9.69
N VAL A 104 -0.86 -3.43 -8.86
CA VAL A 104 -1.93 -2.48 -9.15
C VAL A 104 -1.38 -1.06 -9.25
N THR A 105 -0.48 -0.66 -8.35
CA THR A 105 0.12 0.68 -8.39
C THR A 105 0.93 0.90 -9.66
N LEU A 106 1.78 -0.06 -10.06
CA LEU A 106 2.56 0.04 -11.30
C LEU A 106 1.67 0.07 -12.55
N ARG A 107 0.60 -0.73 -12.57
CA ARG A 107 -0.38 -0.73 -13.66
C ARG A 107 -1.12 0.62 -13.76
N ALA A 108 -1.55 1.18 -12.62
CA ALA A 108 -2.22 2.46 -12.59
C ALA A 108 -1.28 3.59 -13.03
N MET A 109 0.00 3.58 -12.63
CA MET A 109 1.00 4.53 -13.11
C MET A 109 1.16 4.48 -14.63
N LYS A 110 1.20 3.27 -15.21
CA LYS A 110 1.25 3.08 -16.67
C LYS A 110 -0.01 3.64 -17.35
N GLN A 111 -1.20 3.42 -16.79
CA GLN A 111 -2.46 3.96 -17.33
C GLN A 111 -2.54 5.49 -17.23
N LEU A 112 -1.95 6.06 -16.18
CA LEU A 112 -1.80 7.51 -16.00
C LEU A 112 -0.69 8.10 -16.89
N GLY A 113 -0.02 7.30 -17.73
CA GLY A 113 1.04 7.77 -18.63
C GLY A 113 2.30 8.25 -17.91
N ILE A 114 2.58 7.71 -16.73
CA ILE A 114 3.77 8.03 -15.94
C ILE A 114 4.89 7.09 -16.39
N GLY A 115 5.94 7.64 -17.00
CA GLY A 115 7.12 6.88 -17.37
C GLY A 115 7.94 6.43 -16.16
N ILE A 116 8.83 5.47 -16.40
CA ILE A 116 9.82 5.01 -15.41
C ILE A 116 10.68 6.21 -15.01
N GLY A 117 10.89 6.41 -13.70
CA GLY A 117 11.68 7.52 -13.19
C GLY A 117 11.05 8.92 -13.35
N GLN A 118 9.80 9.05 -13.81
CA GLN A 118 9.21 10.37 -14.09
C GLN A 118 8.47 11.01 -12.91
N ALA A 119 8.18 10.27 -11.84
CA ALA A 119 7.53 10.84 -10.67
C ALA A 119 8.53 11.66 -9.85
N ARG A 120 8.07 12.79 -9.28
CA ARG A 120 8.87 13.64 -8.40
C ARG A 120 8.59 13.38 -6.93
N ALA A 121 7.36 12.97 -6.62
CA ALA A 121 6.93 12.66 -5.27
C ALA A 121 5.84 11.60 -5.27
N PHE A 122 5.70 10.94 -4.12
CA PHE A 122 4.56 10.09 -3.80
C PHE A 122 3.88 10.63 -2.54
N ARG A 123 2.54 10.61 -2.51
CA ARG A 123 1.74 11.01 -1.35
C ARG A 123 0.83 9.85 -0.96
N LEU A 124 1.00 9.32 0.25
CA LEU A 124 0.01 8.44 0.86
C LEU A 124 -0.98 9.34 1.58
N ARG A 125 -2.24 9.30 1.14
CA ARG A 125 -3.26 10.22 1.62
C ARG A 125 -4.06 9.61 2.77
N ALA A 126 -4.36 10.43 3.78
CA ALA A 126 -5.25 10.15 4.90
C ALA A 126 -5.01 8.77 5.52
N ILE A 127 -3.81 8.56 6.06
CA ILE A 127 -3.42 7.27 6.66
C ILE A 127 -4.34 6.98 7.86
N HIS A 128 -5.20 5.98 7.66
CA HIS A 128 -6.12 5.42 8.66
C HIS A 128 -5.74 3.99 9.07
N GLU A 129 -4.59 3.47 8.63
CA GLU A 129 -4.20 2.11 8.97
C GLU A 129 -3.72 2.05 10.44
N VAL A 130 -4.48 1.34 11.27
CA VAL A 130 -4.32 1.27 12.73
C VAL A 130 -2.89 0.89 13.13
N ALA A 131 -2.28 -0.10 12.47
CA ALA A 131 -0.94 -0.54 12.83
C ALA A 131 0.12 0.55 12.62
N SER A 132 -0.02 1.36 11.56
CA SER A 132 0.90 2.45 11.23
C SER A 132 0.72 3.63 12.15
N ILE A 133 -0.52 3.96 12.52
CA ILE A 133 -0.81 5.03 13.49
C ILE A 133 -0.24 4.67 14.86
N VAL A 134 -0.55 3.47 15.36
CA VAL A 134 -0.07 3.00 16.67
C VAL A 134 1.46 2.88 16.68
N HIS A 135 2.06 2.36 15.61
CA HIS A 135 3.51 2.24 15.52
C HIS A 135 4.21 3.60 15.42
N LEU A 136 3.68 4.56 14.66
CA LEU A 136 4.23 5.91 14.59
C LEU A 136 4.18 6.59 15.95
N ASP A 137 3.04 6.51 16.65
CA ASP A 137 2.89 7.10 17.98
C ASP A 137 3.87 6.48 19.00
N TRP A 138 4.04 5.16 18.97
CA TRP A 138 5.03 4.44 19.77
C TRP A 138 6.47 4.88 19.48
N LEU A 139 6.81 5.10 18.20
CA LEU A 139 8.12 5.61 17.78
C LEU A 139 8.35 7.03 18.26
N THR A 140 7.36 7.92 18.11
CA THR A 140 7.46 9.31 18.55
C THR A 140 7.69 9.42 20.05
N ALA A 141 7.05 8.57 20.85
CA ALA A 141 7.27 8.54 22.30
C ALA A 141 8.68 8.05 22.69
N ARG A 142 9.28 7.13 21.92
CA ARG A 142 10.61 6.56 22.20
C ARG A 142 11.77 7.36 21.65
N HIS A 143 11.52 8.18 20.64
CA HIS A 143 12.56 8.93 19.93
C HIS A 143 12.22 10.42 19.89
N PRO A 144 12.14 11.09 21.06
CA PRO A 144 11.85 12.52 21.11
C PRO A 144 12.92 13.29 20.34
N GLY A 145 12.49 14.26 19.53
CA GLY A 145 13.37 15.07 18.69
C GLY A 145 13.70 14.50 17.31
N VAL A 146 13.38 13.23 17.03
CA VAL A 146 13.50 12.68 15.66
C VAL A 146 12.32 13.18 14.81
N PRO A 147 12.57 13.72 13.60
CA PRO A 147 11.49 14.18 12.73
C PRO A 147 10.46 13.09 12.41
N LEU A 148 9.16 13.44 12.41
CA LEU A 148 8.07 12.50 12.14
C LEU A 148 8.23 11.77 10.80
N GLY A 149 8.73 12.46 9.77
CA GLY A 149 8.99 11.85 8.47
C GLY A 149 9.98 10.70 8.53
N GLU A 150 11.01 10.80 9.36
CA GLU A 150 12.00 9.73 9.55
C GLU A 150 11.41 8.55 10.32
N LEU A 151 10.62 8.81 11.36
CA LEU A 151 9.90 7.76 12.09
C LEU A 151 8.85 7.06 11.21
N ALA A 152 8.15 7.81 10.35
CA ALA A 152 7.14 7.26 9.45
C ALA A 152 7.71 6.22 8.47
N ARG A 153 9.00 6.29 8.13
CA ARG A 153 9.69 5.30 7.28
C ARG A 153 9.73 3.89 7.90
N GLN A 154 9.49 3.78 9.21
CA GLN A 154 9.47 2.51 9.93
C GLN A 154 8.05 1.93 10.05
N THR A 155 7.04 2.64 9.56
CA THR A 155 5.63 2.22 9.64
C THR A 155 5.26 1.23 8.52
N HIS A 156 4.15 0.52 8.72
CA HIS A 156 3.63 -0.42 7.73
C HIS A 156 3.16 0.28 6.45
N SER A 157 2.54 1.46 6.57
CA SER A 157 2.16 2.32 5.44
C SER A 157 3.35 2.65 4.54
N PHE A 158 4.53 2.94 5.10
CA PHE A 158 5.72 3.20 4.29
C PHE A 158 6.13 1.97 3.47
N ALA A 159 6.15 0.78 4.10
CA ALA A 159 6.53 -0.47 3.42
C ALA A 159 5.63 -0.76 2.20
N TYR A 160 4.35 -0.39 2.26
CA TYR A 160 3.42 -0.53 1.13
C TYR A 160 3.79 0.35 -0.07
N ALA A 161 4.27 1.56 0.16
CA ALA A 161 4.66 2.49 -0.91
C ALA A 161 6.07 2.24 -1.43
N GLU A 162 6.99 1.77 -0.57
CA GLU A 162 8.40 1.61 -0.92
C GLU A 162 8.60 0.69 -2.14
N THR A 163 7.95 -0.47 -2.15
CA THR A 163 8.14 -1.45 -3.23
C THR A 163 7.72 -0.88 -4.61
N PRO A 164 6.50 -0.35 -4.83
CA PRO A 164 6.15 0.24 -6.13
C PRO A 164 6.99 1.47 -6.49
N ILE A 165 7.47 2.25 -5.52
CA ILE A 165 8.40 3.37 -5.79
C ILE A 165 9.71 2.84 -6.37
N ILE A 166 10.31 1.83 -5.75
CA ILE A 166 11.54 1.20 -6.24
C ILE A 166 11.32 0.58 -7.63
N GLN A 167 10.24 -0.19 -7.78
CA GLN A 167 9.93 -0.90 -9.03
C GLN A 167 9.54 0.04 -10.19
N SER A 168 9.18 1.30 -9.90
CA SER A 168 8.94 2.33 -10.92
C SER A 168 10.21 3.11 -11.32
N GLY A 169 11.39 2.65 -10.87
CA GLY A 169 12.68 3.23 -11.22
C GLY A 169 13.09 4.41 -10.36
N HIS A 170 12.65 4.47 -9.10
CA HIS A 170 12.97 5.58 -8.19
C HIS A 170 13.68 5.12 -6.91
N ARG A 171 14.38 6.05 -6.26
CA ARG A 171 14.79 5.93 -4.85
C ARG A 171 14.13 7.02 -4.01
N ILE A 172 13.84 6.70 -2.75
CA ILE A 172 13.23 7.63 -1.80
C ILE A 172 14.32 8.49 -1.16
N VAL A 173 14.25 9.80 -1.39
CA VAL A 173 15.22 10.79 -0.91
C VAL A 173 14.86 11.28 0.48
N SER A 174 13.60 11.63 0.69
CA SER A 174 13.11 12.12 1.98
C SER A 174 11.66 11.73 2.22
N ALA A 175 11.24 11.82 3.48
CA ALA A 175 9.88 11.58 3.92
C ALA A 175 9.43 12.75 4.81
N HIS A 176 8.19 13.18 4.65
CA HIS A 176 7.57 14.25 5.42
C HIS A 176 6.13 13.87 5.78
N VAL A 177 5.76 14.07 7.05
CA VAL A 177 4.39 13.88 7.52
C VAL A 177 3.69 15.22 7.54
N ASP A 178 2.64 15.37 6.75
CA ASP A 178 1.78 16.54 6.74
C ASP A 178 0.58 16.29 7.67
N THR A 179 0.48 17.14 8.69
CA THR A 179 -0.56 17.05 9.72
C THR A 179 -1.68 18.06 9.52
N SER A 180 -1.69 18.84 8.44
CA SER A 180 -2.65 19.93 8.21
C SER A 180 -4.11 19.46 8.18
N ARG A 181 -4.34 18.20 7.80
CA ARG A 181 -5.66 17.54 7.78
C ARG A 181 -5.81 16.44 8.83
N ALA A 182 -4.75 16.19 9.61
CA ALA A 182 -4.75 15.16 10.63
C ALA A 182 -5.53 15.62 11.86
N THR A 183 -6.08 14.67 12.60
CA THR A 183 -6.77 14.93 13.87
C THR A 183 -6.11 14.13 14.98
N ARG A 184 -6.12 14.68 16.20
CA ARG A 184 -5.76 13.96 17.41
C ARG A 184 -7.03 13.54 18.13
N ARG A 185 -7.25 12.24 18.25
CA ARG A 185 -8.40 11.66 18.97
C ARG A 185 -8.07 10.25 19.48
N PRO A 186 -8.86 9.69 20.39
CA PRO A 186 -8.68 8.31 20.83
C PRO A 186 -8.63 7.34 19.65
N ILE A 187 -7.64 6.44 19.62
CA ILE A 187 -7.50 5.46 18.54
C ILE A 187 -8.69 4.47 18.50
N GLY A 188 -9.34 4.27 19.65
CA GLY A 188 -10.55 3.47 19.80
C GLY A 188 -11.70 3.92 18.90
N ASP A 189 -11.80 5.22 18.58
CA ASP A 189 -12.84 5.75 17.68
C ASP A 189 -12.68 5.23 16.25
N LEU A 190 -11.44 5.22 15.75
CA LEU A 190 -11.11 4.67 14.43
C LEU A 190 -11.30 3.16 14.41
N MET A 191 -10.78 2.45 15.42
CA MET A 191 -10.95 1.00 15.53
C MET A 191 -12.41 0.58 15.57
N THR A 192 -13.25 1.29 16.33
CA THR A 192 -14.68 1.01 16.42
C THR A 192 -15.39 1.26 15.10
N HIS A 193 -14.98 2.31 14.37
CA HIS A 193 -15.49 2.56 13.02
C HIS A 193 -15.14 1.40 12.09
N ASP A 194 -13.88 0.99 12.01
CA ASP A 194 -13.41 -0.07 11.14
C ASP A 194 -14.04 -1.43 11.51
N GLU A 195 -14.13 -1.75 12.80
CA GLU A 195 -14.77 -2.96 13.33
C GLU A 195 -16.25 -3.04 12.94
N ARG A 196 -16.97 -1.92 12.91
CA ARG A 196 -18.37 -1.88 12.48
C ARG A 196 -18.53 -2.13 10.97
N MET A 197 -17.52 -1.78 10.18
CA MET A 197 -17.55 -1.90 8.73
C MET A 197 -16.99 -3.24 8.22
N ALA A 198 -16.33 -4.02 9.08
CA ALA A 198 -15.71 -5.29 8.71
C ALA A 198 -16.74 -6.43 8.58
N ALA A 199 -16.48 -7.36 7.64
CA ALA A 199 -17.26 -8.60 7.52
C ALA A 199 -17.18 -9.48 8.79
N ASP A 200 -16.02 -9.49 9.48
CA ASP A 200 -15.83 -10.15 10.78
C ASP A 200 -15.32 -9.14 11.83
N PRO A 201 -16.24 -8.44 12.54
CA PRO A 201 -15.88 -7.47 13.57
C PRO A 201 -15.06 -8.07 14.73
N ALA A 202 -15.29 -9.34 15.07
CA ALA A 202 -14.63 -9.98 16.22
C ALA A 202 -13.17 -10.34 15.89
N ALA A 203 -12.93 -10.86 14.68
CA ALA A 203 -11.56 -11.10 14.20
C ALA A 203 -10.78 -9.79 14.03
N LEU A 204 -11.42 -8.74 13.51
CA LEU A 204 -10.76 -7.44 13.37
C LEU A 204 -10.44 -6.80 14.73
N ARG A 205 -11.38 -6.86 15.69
CA ARG A 205 -11.15 -6.45 17.09
C ARG A 205 -9.94 -7.14 17.70
N THR A 206 -9.85 -8.47 17.55
CA THR A 206 -8.70 -9.26 18.02
C THR A 206 -7.38 -8.77 17.41
N THR A 207 -7.41 -8.44 16.13
CA THR A 207 -6.24 -7.89 15.41
C THR A 207 -5.84 -6.51 15.94
N HIS A 208 -6.81 -5.61 16.16
CA HIS A 208 -6.57 -4.29 16.74
C HIS A 208 -6.00 -4.38 18.16
N ASP A 209 -6.56 -5.24 19.01
CA ASP A 209 -6.11 -5.42 20.38
C ASP A 209 -4.67 -5.98 20.41
N ALA A 210 -4.33 -6.87 19.49
CA ALA A 210 -2.96 -7.38 19.34
C ALA A 210 -1.95 -6.30 18.91
N VAL A 211 -2.36 -5.36 18.04
CA VAL A 211 -1.54 -4.21 17.66
C VAL A 211 -1.29 -3.30 18.87
N LEU A 212 -2.34 -2.96 19.62
CA LEU A 212 -2.23 -2.13 20.83
C LEU A 212 -1.31 -2.77 21.88
N ALA A 213 -1.53 -4.06 22.17
CA ALA A 213 -0.73 -4.80 23.14
C ALA A 213 0.76 -4.83 22.78
N ARG A 214 1.09 -5.02 21.49
CA ARG A 214 2.47 -5.00 20.99
C ARG A 214 3.21 -3.69 21.31
N HIS A 215 2.48 -2.58 21.31
CA HIS A 215 3.03 -1.25 21.52
C HIS A 215 2.72 -0.67 22.91
N GLN A 216 2.15 -1.48 23.82
CA GLN A 216 1.75 -1.04 25.17
C GLN A 216 0.83 0.18 25.12
N ARG A 217 -0.15 0.14 24.21
CA ARG A 217 -1.16 1.18 24.00
C ARG A 217 -2.54 0.69 24.41
N THR A 218 -3.47 1.61 24.61
CA THR A 218 -4.89 1.35 24.88
C THR A 218 -5.76 2.04 23.83
N ARG A 219 -7.06 1.72 23.83
CA ARG A 219 -8.04 2.35 22.92
C ARG A 219 -8.26 3.84 23.25
N ASP A 220 -7.97 4.27 24.47
CA ASP A 220 -8.16 5.64 24.94
C ASP A 220 -6.98 6.56 24.59
N ASP A 221 -5.85 6.00 24.13
CA ASP A 221 -4.68 6.77 23.74
C ASP A 221 -5.00 7.71 22.55
N VAL A 222 -4.69 9.00 22.73
CA VAL A 222 -4.94 10.05 21.74
C VAL A 222 -3.81 10.11 20.71
N MET A 223 -4.08 9.61 19.51
CA MET A 223 -3.10 9.45 18.44
C MET A 223 -3.41 10.35 17.24
N LEU A 224 -2.39 10.59 16.41
CA LEU A 224 -2.51 11.34 15.15
C LEU A 224 -3.09 10.46 14.04
N ILE A 225 -4.30 10.79 13.58
CA ILE A 225 -5.07 10.02 12.60
C ILE A 225 -5.31 10.87 11.35
N GLY A 226 -5.24 10.25 10.16
CA GLY A 226 -5.56 10.93 8.90
C GLY A 226 -4.47 11.88 8.41
N TYR A 227 -3.22 11.67 8.86
CA TYR A 227 -2.07 12.39 8.32
C TYR A 227 -1.72 11.89 6.91
N ASP A 228 -1.08 12.75 6.13
CA ASP A 228 -0.50 12.38 4.85
C ASP A 228 0.99 12.11 5.00
N LEU A 229 1.52 11.16 4.22
CA LEU A 229 2.95 10.89 4.12
C LEU A 229 3.42 11.23 2.71
N TYR A 230 4.25 12.27 2.61
CA TYR A 230 4.93 12.67 1.39
C TYR A 230 6.31 12.03 1.32
N LEU A 231 6.64 11.46 0.17
CA LEU A 231 7.90 10.81 -0.13
C LEU A 231 8.50 11.52 -1.35
N ALA A 232 9.57 12.28 -1.16
CA ALA A 232 10.32 12.83 -2.28
C ALA A 232 11.16 11.72 -2.91
N VAL A 233 11.16 11.67 -4.24
CA VAL A 233 11.85 10.63 -4.98
C VAL A 233 12.70 11.21 -6.10
N GLU A 234 13.67 10.42 -6.53
CA GLU A 234 14.45 10.71 -7.74
C GLU A 234 14.70 9.42 -8.53
N PRO A 235 15.03 9.51 -9.83
CA PRO A 235 15.35 8.34 -10.64
C PRO A 235 16.51 7.53 -10.05
N GLN A 236 16.43 6.20 -10.17
CA GLN A 236 17.60 5.35 -9.97
C GLN A 236 18.55 5.48 -11.18
N PRO A 237 19.87 5.53 -10.95
CA PRO A 237 20.86 5.54 -12.01
C PRO A 237 20.90 4.24 -12.82
#